data_AF-A0A507F780-F1
#
_entry.id   AF-A0A507F780-F1
#
_cell.length_a   1.000
_cell.length_b   1.000
_cell.length_c   1.000
_cell.angle_alpha   90.00
_cell.angle_beta   90.00
_cell.angle_gamma   90.00
#
_symmetry.space_group_name_H-M   'P 1'
#
loop_
_entity.id
_entity.type
_entity.pdbx_description
1 polymer ?
#
loop_
_entity_poly.entity_id
_entity_poly.type
_entity_poly.pdbx_seq_one_letter_code
_entity_poly.pdbx_strand_id
1 'polypeptide(L)'
;MTVPEPIKISPFPVVDPSLDKSGDSKLGLRFPYTDHISFVKARSAYVKEQLVRTEEINYVREKMKWCYRREGVNHLQNCRHLTMQYMELARAAKLEWIKPFKMPAASTAASDEE
;
A
#
# COMPACT_ATOMS: atom_id res chain seq x y z
N MET A 1 22.38 19.26 15.43
CA MET A 1 22.24 17.99 14.70
C MET A 1 20.78 17.85 14.33
N THR A 2 20.43 18.18 13.09
CA THR A 2 19.05 18.08 12.60
C THR A 2 18.71 16.61 12.43
N VAL A 3 17.65 16.14 13.08
CA VAL A 3 17.13 14.78 12.87
C VAL A 3 16.51 14.77 11.48
N PRO A 4 16.99 13.95 10.54
CA PRO A 4 16.38 13.85 9.21
C PRO A 4 14.94 13.33 9.35
N GLU A 5 14.04 13.87 8.54
CA GLU A 5 12.63 13.50 8.54
C GLU A 5 12.43 12.02 8.15
N PRO A 6 11.40 11.35 8.70
CA PRO A 6 11.08 9.97 8.34
C PRO A 6 10.65 9.86 6.87
N ILE A 7 11.05 8.77 6.22
CA ILE A 7 10.68 8.49 4.83
C ILE A 7 9.17 8.23 4.75
N LYS A 8 8.41 9.06 4.04
CA LYS A 8 6.95 8.87 3.91
C LYS A 8 6.66 7.64 3.04
N ILE A 9 5.76 6.78 3.50
CA ILE A 9 5.34 5.56 2.79
C ILE A 9 3.87 5.69 2.44
N SER A 10 3.52 5.29 1.23
CA SER A 10 2.16 5.29 0.72
C SER A 10 1.24 4.42 1.60
N PRO A 11 -0.02 4.85 1.84
CA PRO A 11 -1.00 4.04 2.55
C PRO A 11 -1.36 2.77 1.74
N PHE A 12 -2.02 1.79 2.39
CA PHE A 12 -2.46 0.60 1.67
C PHE A 12 -3.51 0.99 0.62
N PRO A 13 -3.43 0.45 -0.61
CA PRO A 13 -4.43 0.74 -1.62
C PRO A 13 -5.79 0.16 -1.21
N VAL A 14 -6.82 0.96 -1.42
CA VAL A 14 -8.23 0.59 -1.26
C VAL A 14 -8.83 0.45 -2.66
N VAL A 15 -9.67 -0.57 -2.86
CA VAL A 15 -10.41 -0.73 -4.12
C VAL A 15 -11.61 0.20 -4.09
N ASP A 16 -11.80 1.01 -5.12
CA ASP A 16 -12.94 1.92 -5.21
C ASP A 16 -14.27 1.16 -5.10
N PRO A 17 -15.11 1.43 -4.08
CA PRO A 17 -16.37 0.73 -3.87
C PRO A 17 -17.41 0.96 -4.98
N SER A 18 -17.18 1.97 -5.83
CA SER A 18 -18.04 2.31 -6.97
C SER A 18 -17.76 1.47 -8.22
N LEU A 19 -16.76 0.57 -8.20
CA LEU A 19 -16.46 -0.28 -9.36
C LEU A 19 -17.62 -1.24 -9.72
N ASP A 20 -18.47 -1.57 -8.75
CA ASP A 20 -19.71 -2.34 -8.98
C ASP A 20 -20.88 -1.47 -9.51
N LYS A 21 -20.75 -0.13 -9.50
CA LYS A 21 -21.82 0.81 -9.87
C LYS A 21 -21.82 1.20 -11.35
N SER A 22 -20.84 0.76 -12.16
CA SER A 22 -20.78 1.10 -13.59
C SER A 22 -21.77 0.31 -14.47
N GLY A 23 -22.65 -0.48 -13.89
CA GLY A 23 -23.86 -0.91 -14.56
C GLY A 23 -24.95 0.13 -14.34
N ASP A 24 -25.04 1.13 -15.22
CA ASP A 24 -26.27 1.92 -15.36
C ASP A 24 -27.40 0.95 -15.68
N SER A 25 -28.11 0.49 -14.66
CA SER A 25 -29.24 -0.41 -14.77
C SER A 25 -30.44 0.33 -15.34
N LYS A 26 -30.33 0.82 -16.58
CA LYS A 26 -31.49 1.22 -17.37
C LYS A 26 -32.26 0.00 -17.91
N LEU A 27 -31.72 -1.22 -17.76
CA LEU A 27 -32.32 -2.45 -18.26
C LEU A 27 -32.37 -3.63 -17.28
N GLY A 28 -31.95 -3.48 -16.01
CA GLY A 28 -32.11 -4.53 -14.98
C GLY A 28 -31.45 -5.90 -15.24
N LEU A 29 -30.67 -6.06 -16.32
CA LEU A 29 -29.95 -7.29 -16.63
C LEU A 29 -28.50 -7.16 -16.18
N ARG A 30 -28.10 -8.06 -15.26
CA ARG A 30 -26.72 -8.30 -14.86
C ARG A 30 -26.01 -8.99 -16.02
N PHE A 31 -25.48 -8.22 -16.97
CA PHE A 31 -24.67 -8.77 -18.06
C PHE A 31 -23.23 -8.99 -17.57
N PRO A 32 -22.76 -10.25 -17.47
CA PRO A 32 -21.46 -10.57 -16.87
C PRO A 32 -20.25 -10.18 -17.73
N TYR A 33 -20.45 -9.76 -18.98
CA TYR A 33 -19.38 -9.67 -19.99
C TYR A 33 -18.78 -8.27 -20.18
N THR A 34 -19.51 -7.21 -19.84
CA THR A 34 -19.06 -5.81 -19.98
C THR A 34 -18.12 -5.35 -18.87
N ASP A 35 -18.11 -6.05 -17.73
CA ASP A 35 -17.36 -5.63 -16.53
C ASP A 35 -16.01 -6.37 -16.34
N HIS A 36 -15.54 -7.13 -17.33
CA HIS A 36 -14.21 -7.76 -17.26
C HIS A 36 -13.07 -6.74 -17.40
N ILE A 37 -13.26 -5.72 -18.25
CA ILE A 37 -12.24 -4.70 -18.51
C ILE A 37 -12.05 -3.80 -17.28
N SER A 38 -13.15 -3.36 -16.67
CA SER A 38 -13.14 -2.58 -15.43
C SER A 38 -12.52 -3.37 -14.28
N PHE A 39 -12.87 -4.65 -14.13
CA PHE A 39 -12.26 -5.56 -13.15
C PHE A 39 -10.75 -5.69 -13.34
N VAL A 40 -10.29 -5.97 -14.56
CA VAL A 40 -8.85 -6.11 -14.86
C VAL A 40 -8.11 -4.81 -14.58
N LYS A 41 -8.70 -3.66 -14.93
CA LYS A 41 -8.13 -2.34 -14.65
C LYS A 41 -7.97 -2.11 -13.15
N ALA A 42 -9.02 -2.32 -12.36
CA ALA A 42 -8.98 -2.16 -10.90
C ALA A 42 -7.97 -3.08 -10.23
N ARG A 43 -7.96 -4.37 -10.63
CA ARG A 43 -6.97 -5.34 -10.14
C ARG A 43 -5.55 -4.90 -10.48
N SER A 44 -5.31 -4.46 -11.71
CA SER A 44 -3.98 -4.02 -12.14
C SER A 44 -3.51 -2.78 -11.39
N ALA A 45 -4.40 -1.82 -11.10
CA ALA A 45 -4.10 -0.64 -10.30
C ALA A 45 -3.75 -1.02 -8.85
N TYR A 46 -4.58 -1.87 -8.22
CA TYR A 46 -4.34 -2.35 -6.87
C TYR A 46 -2.98 -3.04 -6.72
N VAL A 47 -2.64 -3.94 -7.64
CA VAL A 47 -1.35 -4.65 -7.61
C VAL A 47 -0.18 -3.69 -7.80
N LYS A 48 -0.31 -2.67 -8.67
CA LYS A 48 0.75 -1.66 -8.87
C LYS A 48 1.04 -0.89 -7.58
N GLU A 49 0.02 -0.42 -6.88
CA GLU A 49 0.22 0.32 -5.62
C GLU A 49 0.82 -0.57 -4.51
N GLN A 50 0.43 -1.85 -4.44
CA GLN A 50 1.06 -2.81 -3.52
C GLN A 50 2.56 -3.01 -3.84
N LEU A 51 2.92 -3.05 -5.13
CA LEU A 51 4.32 -3.16 -5.55
C LEU A 51 5.10 -1.89 -5.21
N VAL A 52 4.54 -0.70 -5.48
CA VAL A 52 5.17 0.58 -5.10
C VAL A 52 5.45 0.62 -3.61
N ARG A 53 4.46 0.28 -2.77
CA ARG A 53 4.63 0.21 -1.32
C ARG A 53 5.72 -0.79 -0.89
N THR A 54 5.82 -1.94 -1.56
CA THR A 54 6.88 -2.92 -1.29
C THR A 54 8.26 -2.35 -1.60
N GLU A 55 8.39 -1.63 -2.72
CA GLU A 55 9.63 -0.96 -3.11
C GLU A 55 9.99 0.21 -2.18
N GLU A 56 9.00 0.96 -1.68
CA GLU A 56 9.24 1.99 -0.66
C GLU A 56 9.81 1.40 0.63
N ILE A 57 9.33 0.24 1.07
CA ILE A 57 9.88 -0.47 2.24
C ILE A 57 11.30 -0.98 1.95
N ASN A 58 11.54 -1.50 0.76
CA ASN A 58 12.88 -1.92 0.33
C ASN A 58 13.86 -0.74 0.29
N TYR A 59 13.41 0.44 -0.17
CA TYR A 59 14.20 1.66 -0.18
C TYR A 59 14.64 2.08 1.22
N VAL A 60 13.76 2.03 2.23
CA VAL A 60 14.13 2.29 3.63
C VAL A 60 15.21 1.32 4.11
N ARG A 61 15.07 0.03 3.79
CA ARG A 61 16.06 -1.00 4.14
C ARG A 61 17.42 -0.73 3.48
N GLU A 62 17.43 -0.34 2.21
CA GLU A 62 18.67 0.00 1.50
C GLU A 62 19.34 1.25 2.04
N LYS A 63 18.57 2.30 2.34
CA LYS A 63 19.06 3.50 3.02
C LYS A 63 19.67 3.19 4.38
N MET A 64 19.04 2.31 5.16
CA MET A 64 19.60 1.84 6.43
C MET A 64 20.95 1.13 6.23
N LYS A 65 21.02 0.17 5.28
CA LYS A 65 22.28 -0.53 4.95
C LYS A 65 23.36 0.43 4.46
N TRP A 66 22.97 1.47 3.73
CA TRP A 66 23.90 2.51 3.27
C TRP A 66 24.41 3.37 4.42
N CYS A 67 23.52 3.79 5.33
CA CYS A 67 23.87 4.52 6.54
C CYS A 67 24.89 3.73 7.39
N TYR A 68 24.65 2.43 7.59
CA TYR A 68 25.55 1.56 8.34
C TYR A 68 26.94 1.48 7.71
N ARG A 69 27.01 1.40 6.37
CA ARG A 69 28.28 1.40 5.63
C ARG A 69 29.02 2.74 5.68
N ARG A 70 28.30 3.86 5.69
CA ARG A 70 28.89 5.21 5.68
C ARG A 70 29.39 5.64 7.06
N GLU A 71 28.65 5.33 8.11
CA GLU A 71 28.88 5.80 9.48
C GLU A 71 29.89 4.97 10.25
N GLY A 72 30.03 3.69 9.91
CA GLY A 72 30.93 2.76 10.61
C GLY A 72 30.55 2.63 12.09
N VAL A 73 31.43 3.07 12.99
CA VAL A 73 31.24 2.92 14.45
C VAL A 73 30.06 3.73 14.98
N ASN A 74 29.71 4.86 14.36
CA ASN A 74 28.66 5.76 14.86
C ASN A 74 27.22 5.42 14.41
N HIS A 75 27.02 4.31 13.70
CA HIS A 75 25.73 3.95 13.12
C HIS A 75 24.60 3.84 14.17
N LEU A 76 24.91 3.53 15.43
CA LEU A 76 23.94 3.41 16.52
C LEU A 76 23.23 4.74 16.84
N GLN A 77 23.93 5.88 16.76
CA GLN A 77 23.35 7.18 17.06
C GLN A 77 22.67 7.77 15.81
N ASN A 78 23.38 7.79 14.70
CA ASN A 78 22.93 8.51 13.50
C ASN A 78 21.91 7.72 12.68
N CYS A 79 22.00 6.39 12.60
CA CYS A 79 21.06 5.58 11.80
C CYS A 79 19.82 5.12 12.59
N ARG A 80 19.68 5.51 13.87
CA ARG A 80 18.60 5.09 14.76
C ARG A 80 17.20 5.34 14.17
N HIS A 81 17.00 6.50 13.56
CA HIS A 81 15.72 6.89 12.96
C HIS A 81 15.30 5.93 11.83
N LEU A 82 16.22 5.54 10.93
CA LEU A 82 15.96 4.56 9.87
C LEU A 82 15.66 3.18 10.44
N THR A 83 16.38 2.77 11.48
CA THR A 83 16.14 1.48 12.13
C THR A 83 14.78 1.45 12.83
N MET A 84 14.41 2.51 13.55
CA MET A 84 13.09 2.60 14.19
C MET A 84 11.96 2.55 13.16
N GLN A 85 12.10 3.33 12.08
CA GLN A 85 11.14 3.34 10.99
C GLN A 85 11.02 1.97 10.32
N TYR A 86 12.16 1.33 9.98
CA TYR A 86 12.16 0.01 9.38
C TYR A 86 11.53 -1.05 10.30
N MET A 87 11.75 -0.96 11.61
CA MET A 87 11.15 -1.87 12.59
C MET A 87 9.63 -1.70 12.70
N GLU A 88 9.13 -0.47 12.64
CA GLU A 88 7.70 -0.18 12.59
C GLU A 88 7.06 -0.78 11.34
N LEU A 89 7.69 -0.59 10.18
CA LEU A 89 7.25 -1.18 8.93
C LEU A 89 7.31 -2.71 8.96
N ALA A 90 8.41 -3.29 9.45
CA ALA A 90 8.55 -4.73 9.55
C ALA A 90 7.47 -5.36 10.44
N ARG A 91 7.03 -4.67 11.50
CA ARG A 91 5.91 -5.10 12.35
C ARG A 91 4.57 -5.04 11.62
N ALA A 92 4.25 -3.89 11.02
CA ALA A 92 3.01 -3.71 10.26
C ALA A 92 2.89 -4.76 9.15
N ALA A 93 4.03 -5.14 8.58
CA ALA A 93 4.06 -5.84 7.34
C ALA A 93 4.27 -7.38 7.52
N LYS A 94 4.70 -7.82 8.71
CA LYS A 94 4.61 -9.23 9.16
C LYS A 94 3.16 -9.76 9.16
N LEU A 95 2.16 -8.88 9.24
CA LEU A 95 0.74 -9.23 9.20
C LEU A 95 0.13 -9.05 7.79
N GLU A 96 0.65 -8.13 6.96
CA GLU A 96 -0.09 -7.66 5.77
C GLU A 96 0.78 -7.33 4.54
N TRP A 97 1.90 -8.02 4.30
CA TRP A 97 2.72 -7.76 3.09
C TRP A 97 1.98 -7.92 1.76
N ILE A 98 1.05 -8.88 1.68
CA ILE A 98 0.29 -9.15 0.47
C ILE A 98 -1.16 -9.36 0.89
N LYS A 99 -1.99 -8.35 0.67
CA LYS A 99 -3.44 -8.49 0.77
C LYS A 99 -3.97 -9.00 -0.57
N PRO A 100 -4.72 -10.12 -0.61
CA PRO A 100 -5.32 -10.58 -1.85
C PRO A 100 -6.32 -9.52 -2.32
N PHE A 101 -6.33 -9.26 -3.63
CA PHE A 101 -7.34 -8.40 -4.24
C PHE A 101 -8.72 -9.00 -4.01
N LYS A 102 -9.55 -8.30 -3.23
CA LYS A 102 -10.94 -8.67 -2.98
C LYS A 102 -11.81 -7.53 -3.48
N MET A 103 -12.79 -7.84 -4.33
CA MET A 103 -13.81 -6.86 -4.69
C MET A 103 -14.61 -6.49 -3.44
N PRO A 104 -14.91 -5.19 -3.23
CA PRO A 104 -15.78 -4.77 -2.14
C PRO A 104 -17.15 -5.44 -2.34
N ALA A 105 -17.69 -6.04 -1.28
CA ALA A 105 -19.06 -6.55 -1.35
C ALA A 105 -20.02 -5.36 -1.45
N ALA A 106 -21.03 -5.46 -2.31
CA ALA A 106 -21.99 -4.41 -2.64
C ALA A 106 -22.80 -3.79 -1.47
N SER A 107 -22.49 -4.08 -0.20
CA SER A 107 -23.27 -3.67 0.98
C SER A 107 -22.48 -3.03 2.14
N THR A 108 -21.16 -2.86 2.08
CA THR A 108 -20.40 -2.32 3.25
C THR A 108 -19.83 -0.91 3.09
N ALA A 109 -20.16 -0.19 2.01
CA ALA A 109 -19.62 1.15 1.74
C ALA A 109 -20.54 2.28 2.23
N ALA A 110 -20.98 2.24 3.49
CA ALA A 110 -21.84 3.29 4.05
C ALA A 110 -21.63 3.58 5.55
N SER A 111 -20.49 3.25 6.16
CA SER A 111 -20.36 3.42 7.62
C SER A 111 -19.02 3.90 8.17
N ASP A 112 -18.06 4.35 7.35
CA ASP A 112 -16.79 4.89 7.87
C ASP A 112 -16.48 6.27 7.24
N GLU A 113 -17.30 7.27 7.56
CA GLU A 113 -16.95 8.69 7.51
C GLU A 113 -17.25 9.32 8.88
N GLU A 114 -16.24 9.45 9.74
CA GLU A 114 -16.18 10.44 10.83
C GLU A 114 -14.73 10.93 11.01
#